data_AF-A0A3B1DS63-F1
#
_entry.id   AF-A0A3B1DS63-F1
#
_cell.length_a   1.000
_cell.length_b   1.000
_cell.length_c   1.000
_cell.angle_alpha   90.00
_cell.angle_beta   90.00
_cell.angle_gamma   90.00
#
_symmetry.space_group_name_H-M   'P 1'
#
loop_
_entity.id
_entity.type
_entity.pdbx_description
1 polymer ?
#
loop_
_entity_poly.entity_id
_entity_poly.type
_entity_poly.pdbx_seq_one_letter_code
_entity_poly.pdbx_strand_id
1 'polypeptide(L)'
;MLDNASYQRCYLVRQFAKQLDIELLFLPSYSPNLNLIERLWKFVKKQCLYSKYYSEFSSFKKAISDCLSKTHSTYKQDLDSRLTLNFQTFKKVQFVG
;
A
#
# COMPACT_ATOMS: atom_id res chain seq x y z
N MET A 1 7.41 1.30 -4.74
CA MET A 1 6.15 1.79 -5.35
C MET A 1 5.50 2.77 -4.38
N LEU A 2 5.23 3.98 -4.85
CA LEU A 2 4.81 5.14 -4.07
C LEU A 2 3.61 5.81 -4.73
N ASP A 3 2.75 6.44 -3.94
CA ASP A 3 1.71 7.31 -4.48
C ASP A 3 2.30 8.70 -4.78
N ASN A 4 1.47 9.66 -5.18
CA ASN A 4 1.92 11.00 -5.55
C ASN A 4 1.83 12.00 -4.40
N ALA A 5 1.85 11.55 -3.14
CA ALA A 5 1.88 12.46 -2.00
C ALA A 5 3.14 13.36 -2.04
N SER A 6 2.95 14.66 -1.79
CA SER A 6 4.00 15.68 -1.95
C SER A 6 5.25 15.39 -1.12
N TYR A 7 5.07 14.86 0.09
CA TYR A 7 6.18 14.52 0.99
C TYR A 7 7.04 13.37 0.46
N GLN A 8 6.50 12.44 -0.35
CA GLN A 8 7.28 11.34 -0.93
C GLN A 8 8.21 11.80 -2.06
N ARG A 9 7.88 12.94 -2.69
CA ARG A 9 8.69 13.57 -3.76
C ARG A 9 9.64 14.64 -3.24
N CYS A 10 9.64 14.91 -1.93
CA CYS A 10 10.45 15.98 -1.38
C CYS A 10 11.94 15.70 -1.55
N TYR A 11 12.74 16.78 -1.52
CA TYR A 11 14.18 16.70 -1.71
C TYR A 11 14.84 15.71 -0.74
N LEU A 12 14.49 15.76 0.54
CA LEU A 12 15.07 14.91 1.58
C LEU A 12 14.85 13.42 1.30
N VAL A 13 13.62 13.02 0.94
CA VAL A 13 13.29 11.62 0.62
C VAL A 13 14.06 11.15 -0.61
N ARG A 14 14.14 11.97 -1.67
CA ARG A 14 14.86 11.62 -2.89
C ARG A 14 16.38 11.50 -2.67
N GLN A 15 16.97 12.41 -1.89
CA GLN A 15 18.39 12.35 -1.56
C GLN A 15 18.70 11.12 -0.72
N PHE A 16 17.88 10.83 0.29
CA PHE A 16 18.10 9.69 1.17
C PHE A 16 17.95 8.36 0.41
N ALA A 17 16.95 8.24 -0.46
CA ALA A 17 16.80 7.08 -1.33
C ALA A 17 18.02 6.88 -2.24
N LYS A 18 18.57 7.97 -2.81
CA LYS A 18 19.80 7.93 -3.62
C LYS A 18 21.02 7.47 -2.81
N GLN A 19 21.15 7.91 -1.56
CA GLN A 19 22.24 7.47 -0.66
C GLN A 19 22.18 5.98 -0.34
N LEU A 20 20.97 5.41 -0.29
CA LEU A 20 20.73 3.99 -0.01
C LEU A 20 20.63 3.12 -1.27
N ASP A 21 20.85 3.69 -2.46
CA ASP A 21 20.65 3.02 -3.75
C ASP A 21 19.24 2.42 -3.93
N ILE A 22 18.22 3.16 -3.47
CA ILE A 22 16.80 2.78 -3.58
C ILE A 22 16.14 3.55 -4.72
N GLU A 23 15.59 2.81 -5.68
CA GLU A 23 14.77 3.38 -6.76
C GLU A 23 13.34 3.73 -6.28
N LEU A 24 12.95 4.99 -6.47
CA LEU A 24 11.61 5.46 -6.15
C LEU A 24 10.68 5.36 -7.36
N LEU A 25 9.89 4.29 -7.40
CA LEU A 25 8.87 4.07 -8.43
C LEU A 25 7.54 4.70 -8.03
N PHE A 26 7.05 5.68 -8.80
CA PHE A 26 5.78 6.38 -8.57
C PHE A 26 4.67 5.80 -9.43
N LEU A 27 3.49 5.62 -8.83
CA LEU A 27 2.29 5.22 -9.55
C LEU A 27 1.81 6.36 -10.47
N PRO A 28 1.16 6.03 -11.62
CA PRO A 28 0.48 7.04 -12.43
C PRO A 28 -0.57 7.79 -11.62
N SER A 29 -0.84 9.05 -12.00
CA SER A 29 -1.87 9.87 -11.36
C SER A 29 -3.22 9.16 -11.37
N TYR A 30 -4.01 9.35 -10.30
CA TYR A 30 -5.36 8.79 -10.14
C TYR A 30 -5.45 7.27 -10.35
N SER A 31 -4.41 6.52 -9.97
CA SER A 31 -4.36 5.06 -10.07
C SER A 31 -4.50 4.35 -8.71
N PRO A 32 -5.58 4.57 -7.93
CA PRO A 32 -5.75 3.96 -6.61
C PRO A 32 -5.84 2.43 -6.68
N ASN A 33 -6.26 1.89 -7.83
CA ASN A 33 -6.28 0.46 -8.07
C ASN A 33 -4.88 -0.15 -8.01
N LEU A 34 -3.81 0.60 -8.30
CA LEU A 34 -2.44 0.10 -8.25
C LEU A 34 -1.79 0.24 -6.87
N ASN A 35 -2.45 0.93 -5.94
CA ASN A 35 -1.92 1.18 -4.62
C ASN A 35 -2.24 0.01 -3.67
N LEU A 36 -1.31 -0.96 -3.58
CA LEU A 36 -1.46 -2.15 -2.74
C LEU A 36 -1.56 -1.81 -1.24
N ILE A 37 -0.84 -0.79 -0.75
CA ILE A 37 -0.88 -0.44 0.67
C ILE A 37 -2.27 0.08 1.08
N GLU A 38 -2.97 0.79 0.18
CA GLU A 38 -4.37 1.19 0.41
C GLU A 38 -5.33 0.00 0.48
N ARG A 39 -5.10 -1.05 -0.33
CA ARG A 39 -5.90 -2.28 -0.26
C ARG A 39 -5.67 -3.01 1.07
N LEU A 40 -4.42 -3.12 1.51
CA LEU A 40 -4.08 -3.66 2.82
C LEU A 40 -4.71 -2.83 3.94
N TRP A 41 -4.64 -1.50 3.85
CA TRP A 41 -5.22 -0.61 4.85
C TRP A 41 -6.74 -0.75 4.95
N LYS A 42 -7.45 -0.88 3.83
CA LYS A 42 -8.88 -1.20 3.81
C LYS A 42 -9.18 -2.52 4.52
N PHE A 43 -8.35 -3.55 4.30
CA PHE A 43 -8.48 -4.83 4.98
C PHE A 43 -8.27 -4.69 6.50
N VAL A 44 -7.19 -4.06 6.94
CA VAL A 44 -6.89 -3.84 8.37
C VAL A 44 -8.03 -3.10 9.06
N LYS A 45 -8.53 -2.01 8.47
CA LYS A 45 -9.68 -1.28 8.99
C LYS A 45 -10.90 -2.18 9.16
N LYS A 46 -11.20 -3.03 8.18
CA LYS A 46 -12.31 -3.97 8.26
C LYS A 46 -12.12 -5.00 9.39
N GLN A 47 -10.91 -5.53 9.56
CA GLN A 47 -10.65 -6.62 10.51
C GLN A 47 -10.58 -6.16 11.96
N CYS A 48 -9.91 -5.04 12.25
CA CYS A 48 -9.66 -4.64 13.64
C CYS A 48 -10.31 -3.32 14.06
N LEU A 49 -10.76 -2.48 13.13
CA LEU A 49 -11.29 -1.14 13.47
C LEU A 49 -12.78 -0.98 13.17
N TYR A 50 -13.40 -1.90 12.43
CA TYR A 50 -14.80 -1.80 12.06
C TYR A 50 -15.72 -1.93 13.28
N SER A 51 -16.58 -0.93 13.50
CA SER A 51 -17.51 -0.85 14.63
C SER A 51 -16.87 -0.98 16.01
N LYS A 52 -15.58 -0.64 16.14
CA LYS A 52 -14.86 -0.73 17.41
C LYS A 52 -14.27 0.60 17.82
N TYR A 53 -14.67 1.07 19.00
CA TYR A 53 -14.10 2.25 19.64
C TYR A 53 -12.93 1.85 20.55
N TYR A 54 -11.86 2.64 20.49
CA TYR A 54 -10.69 2.50 21.33
C TYR A 54 -10.52 3.80 22.13
N SER A 55 -10.69 3.74 23.45
CA SER A 55 -10.53 4.91 24.31
C SER A 55 -9.07 5.38 24.37
N GLU A 56 -8.14 4.43 24.34
CA GLU A 56 -6.71 4.69 24.44
C GLU A 56 -5.99 4.50 23.10
N PHE A 57 -5.06 5.41 22.80
CA PHE A 57 -4.20 5.30 21.62
C PHE A 57 -3.35 4.02 21.64
N SER A 58 -2.90 3.58 22.82
CA SER A 58 -2.14 2.34 22.98
C SER A 58 -2.95 1.11 22.53
N SER A 59 -4.23 1.04 22.90
CA SER A 59 -5.15 -0.02 22.52
C SER A 59 -5.46 -0.01 21.01
N PHE A 60 -5.63 1.19 20.43
CA PHE A 60 -5.80 1.36 18.98
C PHE A 60 -4.57 0.86 18.22
N LYS A 61 -3.36 1.32 18.61
CA LYS A 61 -2.10 0.91 18.00
C LYS A 61 -1.88 -0.60 18.14
N LYS A 62 -2.14 -1.16 19.33
CA LYS A 62 -2.00 -2.60 19.58
C LYS A 62 -2.91 -3.41 18.67
N ALA A 63 -4.16 -3.00 18.48
CA ALA A 63 -5.06 -3.73 17.59
C ALA A 63 -4.62 -3.73 16.12
N ILE A 64 -4.02 -2.63 15.65
CA ILE A 64 -3.42 -2.58 14.31
C ILE A 64 -2.22 -3.52 14.23
N SER A 65 -1.29 -3.44 15.19
CA SER A 65 -0.10 -4.31 15.21
C SER A 65 -0.46 -5.80 15.30
N ASP A 66 -1.43 -6.16 16.15
CA ASP A 66 -1.91 -7.53 16.31
C ASP A 66 -2.64 -8.04 15.06
N CYS A 67 -3.27 -7.15 14.27
CA CYS A 67 -3.84 -7.49 12.97
C CYS A 67 -2.74 -7.72 11.93
N LEU A 68 -1.74 -6.84 11.87
CA LEU A 68 -0.62 -6.92 10.94
C LEU A 68 0.25 -8.15 11.18
N SER A 69 0.48 -8.56 12.43
CA SER A 69 1.27 -9.76 12.76
C SER A 69 0.63 -11.06 12.26
N LYS A 70 -0.68 -11.05 11.98
CA LYS A 70 -1.44 -12.20 11.47
C LYS A 70 -1.58 -12.22 9.94
N THR A 71 -1.00 -11.23 9.24
CA THR A 71 -1.06 -11.12 7.77
C THR A 71 -0.43 -12.32 7.06
N HIS A 72 0.66 -12.85 7.59
CA HIS A 72 1.38 -14.01 7.04
C HIS A 72 0.82 -15.37 7.50
N SER A 73 -0.13 -15.37 8.45
CA SER A 73 -0.71 -16.59 9.02
C SER A 73 -2.23 -16.61 8.82
N THR A 74 -3.00 -16.19 9.82
CA THR A 74 -4.47 -16.25 9.84
C THR A 74 -5.12 -15.58 8.63
N TYR A 75 -4.57 -14.45 8.17
CA TYR A 75 -5.14 -13.66 7.08
C TYR A 75 -4.47 -13.88 5.73
N LYS A 76 -3.52 -14.82 5.63
CA LYS A 76 -2.70 -15.01 4.43
C LYS A 76 -3.54 -15.27 3.19
N GLN A 77 -4.45 -16.24 3.26
CA GLN A 77 -5.27 -16.64 2.11
C GLN A 77 -6.17 -15.50 1.62
N ASP A 78 -6.80 -14.77 2.54
CA ASP A 78 -7.63 -13.59 2.20
C ASP A 78 -6.80 -12.49 1.54
N LEU A 79 -5.59 -12.23 2.07
CA LEU A 79 -4.70 -11.19 1.59
C LEU A 79 -4.07 -11.54 0.24
N ASP A 80 -3.71 -12.80 0.00
CA ASP A 80 -3.15 -13.24 -1.28
C ASP A 80 -4.12 -12.87 -2.43
N SER A 81 -5.44 -13.11 -2.25
CA SER A 81 -6.44 -12.71 -3.25
C SER A 81 -6.56 -11.19 -3.42
N ARG A 82 -6.50 -10.41 -2.33
CA ARG A 82 -6.74 -8.95 -2.32
C ARG A 82 -5.55 -8.13 -2.80
N LEU A 83 -4.34 -8.64 -2.55
CA LEU A 83 -3.08 -8.00 -2.89
C LEU A 83 -2.53 -8.47 -4.25
N THR A 84 -3.26 -9.33 -4.95
CA THR A 84 -2.90 -9.74 -6.32
C THR A 84 -2.94 -8.54 -7.28
N LEU A 85 -1.90 -8.47 -8.10
CA LEU A 85 -1.72 -7.46 -9.13
C LEU A 85 -2.43 -7.90 -10.43
N ASN A 86 -3.67 -7.47 -10.61
CA ASN A 86 -4.46 -7.74 -11.82
C ASN A 86 -4.16 -6.71 -12.91
N PHE A 87 -3.00 -6.82 -13.55
CA PHE A 87 -2.65 -5.96 -14.69
C PHE A 87 -3.15 -6.55 -16.00
N GLN A 88 -3.76 -5.70 -16.84
CA GLN A 88 -3.90 -5.99 -18.26
C GLN A 88 -2.63 -5.56 -18.98
N THR A 89 -2.05 -6.46 -19.76
CA THR A 89 -0.88 -6.16 -20.59
C THR A 89 -1.34 -5.93 -22.03
N PHE A 90 -0.87 -4.85 -22.64
CA PHE A 90 -1.13 -4.55 -24.05
C PHE A 90 0.17 -4.75 -24.84
N LYS A 91 0.07 -5.36 -26.03
CA LYS A 91 1.21 -5.37 -26.96
C LYS A 91 1.48 -3.95 -27.43
N LYS A 92 2.76 -3.59 -27.55
CA LYS A 92 3.21 -2.27 -28.00
C LYS A 92 2.59 -1.96 -29.37
N VAL A 93 1.68 -1.00 -29.43
CA VAL A 93 1.04 -0.60 -30.68
C VAL A 93 1.97 0.39 -31.38
N GLN A 94 2.34 0.13 -32.63
CA GLN A 94 3.04 1.10 -33.47
C GLN A 94 2.07 2.25 -33.74
N PHE A 95 2.39 3.46 -33.26
CA PHE A 95 1.64 4.64 -33.66
C PHE A 95 1.97 4.91 -35.13
N VAL A 96 1.01 4.66 -36.02
CA VAL A 96 1.11 5.08 -37.42
C VAL A 96 0.78 6.58 -37.44
N GLY A 97 1.83 7.39 -37.55
CA GLY A 97 1.75 8.81 -37.89
C GLY A 97 2.23 9.01 -39.32
#